data_AF-A0A7S0VYK3-F1
#
_entry.id   AF-A0A7S0VYK3-F1
#
_cell.length_a   1.000
_cell.length_b   1.000
_cell.length_c   1.000
_cell.angle_alpha   90.00
_cell.angle_beta   90.00
_cell.angle_gamma   90.00
#
_symmetry.space_group_name_H-M   'P 1'
#
loop_
_entity.id
_entity.type
_entity.pdbx_description
1 polymer ?
#
loop_
_entity_poly.entity_id
_entity_poly.type
_entity_poly.pdbx_seq_one_letter_code
_entity_poly.pdbx_strand_id
1 'polypeptide(L)'
;GVSTLRLMRAFRVMRLFGRLKSLRQIINSLTASVYPVANAFFIMLLITSIYAILSVNFFAEQFPTTFGRFSVALFTMFQVCTGDAWASEIARPMFGPDGTMDPGVAIFFVSFIVMVGWTLLQVVVAVLLDNFTAAAEKEKEKDALERRKLLSQRQ
;
A
#
# COMPACT_ATOMS: atom_id res chain seq x y z
N GLY A 1 1.77 34.50 4.04
CA GLY A 1 3.23 34.36 4.24
C GLY A 1 3.64 34.11 5.69
N VAL A 2 3.33 35.01 6.62
CA VAL A 2 3.80 34.89 8.03
C VAL A 2 3.10 33.77 8.81
N SER A 3 1.84 33.44 8.47
CA SER A 3 1.09 32.33 9.09
C SER A 3 1.60 30.94 8.67
N THR A 4 2.00 30.77 7.41
CA THR A 4 2.61 29.51 6.91
C THR A 4 4.01 29.27 7.51
N LEU A 5 4.80 30.33 7.70
CA LEU A 5 6.09 30.27 8.42
C LEU A 5 5.93 29.94 9.92
N ARG A 6 4.75 30.22 10.51
CA ARG A 6 4.39 29.81 11.87
C ARG A 6 4.07 28.32 11.94
N LEU A 7 3.32 27.78 10.97
CA LEU A 7 3.06 26.35 10.81
C LEU A 7 4.35 25.54 10.63
N MET A 8 5.32 26.07 9.88
CA MET A 8 6.66 25.47 9.74
C MET A 8 7.40 25.32 11.09
N ARG A 9 7.08 26.12 12.11
CA ARG A 9 7.64 25.93 13.46
C ARG A 9 7.03 24.72 14.17
N ALA A 10 5.81 24.31 13.83
CA ALA A 10 5.20 23.10 14.36
C ALA A 10 5.98 21.84 13.95
N PHE A 11 6.65 21.84 12.79
CA PHE A 11 7.59 20.77 12.40
C PHE A 11 8.73 20.57 13.41
N ARG A 12 9.07 21.55 14.25
CA ARG A 12 10.06 21.36 15.32
C ARG A 12 9.60 20.32 16.35
N VAL A 13 8.29 20.11 16.51
CA VAL A 13 7.74 19.04 17.36
C VAL A 13 8.17 17.65 16.85
N MET A 14 8.40 17.48 15.54
CA MET A 14 8.95 16.23 14.99
C MET A 14 10.35 15.90 15.55
N ARG A 15 11.16 16.90 15.95
CA ARG A 15 12.45 16.66 16.63
C ARG A 15 12.27 16.12 18.04
N LEU A 16 11.14 16.38 18.71
CA LEU A 16 10.84 15.83 20.03
C LEU A 16 10.69 14.31 19.97
N PHE A 17 10.15 13.80 18.85
CA PHE A 17 9.97 12.36 18.63
C PHE A 17 11.29 11.58 18.56
N GLY A 18 12.36 12.21 18.04
CA GLY A 18 13.71 11.63 18.04
C GLY A 18 14.36 11.56 19.42
N ARG A 19 13.86 12.32 20.42
CA ARG A 19 14.36 12.30 21.80
C ARG A 19 13.74 11.18 22.64
N LEU A 20 12.53 10.75 22.29
CA LEU A 20 11.83 9.67 22.98
C LEU A 20 12.28 8.32 22.42
N LYS A 21 12.97 7.52 23.24
CA LYS A 21 13.54 6.22 22.83
C LYS A 21 12.49 5.28 22.22
N SER A 22 11.29 5.21 22.80
CA SER A 22 10.18 4.38 22.32
C SER A 22 9.70 4.81 20.94
N LEU A 23 9.49 6.11 20.73
CA LEU A 23 8.99 6.63 19.45
C LEU A 23 10.05 6.53 18.34
N ARG A 24 11.32 6.76 18.66
CA ARG A 24 12.43 6.53 17.73
C ARG A 24 12.50 5.06 17.29
N GLN A 25 12.25 4.12 18.20
CA GLN A 25 12.22 2.70 17.86
C GLN A 25 11.11 2.37 16.86
N ILE A 26 9.90 2.92 17.05
CA ILE A 26 8.78 2.76 16.11
C ILE A 26 9.13 3.34 14.73
N ILE A 27 9.69 4.56 14.69
CA ILE A 27 10.08 5.23 13.44
C ILE A 27 11.13 4.41 12.68
N ASN A 28 12.14 3.89 13.39
CA ASN A 28 13.19 3.06 12.78
C ASN A 28 12.61 1.75 12.20
N SER A 29 11.70 1.09 12.92
CA SER A 29 11.01 -0.10 12.42
C SER A 29 10.15 0.20 11.19
N LEU A 30 9.39 1.32 11.20
CA LEU A 30 8.58 1.72 10.05
C LEU A 30 9.45 2.04 8.83
N THR A 31 10.58 2.72 9.04
CA THR A 31 11.53 3.06 7.98
C THR A 31 12.15 1.82 7.36
N ALA A 32 12.46 0.80 8.17
CA ALA A 32 12.97 -0.48 7.67
C ALA A 32 11.96 -1.18 6.74
N SER A 33 10.66 -1.04 7.01
CA SER A 33 9.59 -1.60 6.16
C SER A 33 9.29 -0.77 4.90
N VAL A 34 9.85 0.43 4.72
CA VAL A 34 9.56 1.27 3.55
C VAL A 34 10.02 0.61 2.25
N TYR A 35 11.19 -0.04 2.24
CA TYR A 35 11.73 -0.64 1.02
C TYR A 35 10.84 -1.76 0.43
N PRO A 36 10.45 -2.80 1.19
CA PRO A 36 9.56 -3.84 0.68
C PRO A 36 8.18 -3.29 0.29
N VAL A 37 7.65 -2.33 1.05
CA VAL A 37 6.35 -1.70 0.75
C VAL A 37 6.41 -0.85 -0.52
N ALA A 38 7.50 -0.13 -0.76
CA ALA A 38 7.67 0.72 -1.94
C ALA A 38 7.65 -0.10 -3.24
N ASN A 39 8.31 -1.25 -3.28
CA ASN A 39 8.33 -2.12 -4.47
C ASN A 39 6.92 -2.58 -4.86
N ALA A 40 6.11 -2.98 -3.88
CA ALA A 40 4.75 -3.37 -4.14
C ALA A 40 3.84 -2.19 -4.51
N PHE A 41 4.07 -1.01 -3.91
CA PHE A 41 3.37 0.21 -4.30
C PHE A 41 3.59 0.55 -5.78
N PHE A 42 4.82 0.40 -6.30
CA PHE A 42 5.10 0.58 -7.71
C PHE A 42 4.36 -0.43 -8.60
N ILE A 43 4.31 -1.70 -8.22
CA ILE A 43 3.54 -2.73 -8.95
C ILE A 43 2.04 -2.37 -8.96
N MET A 44 1.51 -1.96 -7.82
CA MET A 44 0.12 -1.53 -7.68
C MET A 44 -0.19 -0.31 -8.56
N LEU A 45 0.71 0.67 -8.61
CA LEU A 45 0.58 1.84 -9.48
C LEU A 45 0.57 1.45 -10.97
N LEU A 46 1.42 0.49 -11.37
CA LEU A 46 1.45 -0.02 -12.74
C LEU A 46 0.14 -0.74 -13.11
N ILE A 47 -0.34 -1.64 -12.25
CA ILE A 47 -1.62 -2.34 -12.45
C ILE A 47 -2.77 -1.32 -12.57
N THR A 48 -2.81 -0.33 -11.68
CA THR A 48 -3.82 0.74 -11.69
C THR A 48 -3.76 1.54 -13.00
N SER A 49 -2.55 1.83 -13.50
CA SER A 49 -2.36 2.54 -14.77
C SER A 49 -2.83 1.72 -15.97
N ILE A 50 -2.57 0.41 -15.98
CA ILE A 50 -3.06 -0.50 -17.04
C ILE A 50 -4.59 -0.50 -17.05
N TYR A 51 -5.23 -0.68 -15.89
CA TYR A 51 -6.70 -0.68 -15.80
C TYR A 51 -7.30 0.69 -16.14
N ALA A 52 -6.64 1.79 -15.79
CA ALA A 52 -7.07 3.11 -16.20
C ALA A 52 -7.10 3.23 -17.74
N ILE A 53 -6.05 2.78 -18.43
CA ILE A 53 -6.05 2.76 -19.91
C ILE A 53 -7.17 1.88 -20.45
N LEU A 54 -7.35 0.66 -19.91
CA LEU A 54 -8.41 -0.25 -20.35
C LEU A 54 -9.80 0.37 -20.16
N SER A 55 -10.06 0.99 -19.00
CA SER A 55 -11.34 1.64 -18.70
C SER A 55 -11.66 2.81 -19.63
N VAL A 56 -10.64 3.58 -20.06
CA VAL A 56 -10.84 4.63 -21.09
C VAL A 56 -11.26 4.00 -22.41
N ASN A 57 -10.65 2.89 -22.81
CA ASN A 57 -11.01 2.23 -24.07
C ASN A 57 -12.40 1.57 -24.03
N PHE A 58 -12.83 1.05 -22.88
CA PHE A 58 -14.11 0.33 -22.78
C PHE A 58 -15.29 1.22 -22.38
N PHE A 59 -15.06 2.24 -21.56
CA PHE A 59 -16.13 2.94 -20.85
C PHE A 59 -16.16 4.45 -21.08
N ALA A 60 -15.19 5.06 -21.78
CA ALA A 60 -15.13 6.51 -21.95
C ALA A 60 -16.35 7.11 -22.67
N GLU A 61 -16.92 6.40 -23.65
CA GLU A 61 -18.08 6.89 -24.40
C GLU A 61 -19.35 6.96 -23.55
N GLN A 62 -19.56 5.94 -22.70
CA GLN A 62 -20.76 5.83 -21.86
C GLN A 62 -20.59 6.57 -20.52
N PHE A 63 -19.37 6.64 -19.99
CA PHE A 63 -19.05 7.21 -18.68
C PHE A 63 -17.89 8.23 -18.77
N PRO A 64 -18.05 9.34 -19.52
CA PRO A 64 -16.96 10.29 -19.79
C PRO A 64 -16.47 11.04 -18.55
N THR A 65 -17.32 11.23 -17.53
CA THR A 65 -16.95 11.88 -16.27
C THR A 65 -16.04 11.02 -15.40
N THR A 66 -16.07 9.71 -15.60
CA THR A 66 -15.39 8.71 -14.77
C THR A 66 -14.19 8.11 -15.52
N PHE A 67 -14.33 7.87 -16.82
CA PHE A 67 -13.33 7.20 -17.66
C PHE A 67 -12.96 7.96 -18.94
N GLY A 68 -13.41 9.21 -19.11
CA GLY A 68 -13.25 9.94 -20.39
C GLY A 68 -11.80 10.30 -20.77
N ARG A 69 -10.88 10.36 -19.80
CA ARG A 69 -9.45 10.61 -20.03
C ARG A 69 -8.59 9.86 -19.02
N PHE A 70 -7.35 9.55 -19.39
CA PHE A 70 -6.44 8.75 -18.58
C PHE A 70 -6.27 9.27 -17.15
N SER A 71 -6.06 10.56 -16.92
CA SER A 71 -5.84 11.10 -15.57
C SER A 71 -7.06 10.97 -14.66
N VAL A 72 -8.27 11.09 -15.24
CA VAL A 72 -9.54 10.93 -14.51
C VAL A 72 -9.73 9.45 -14.19
N ALA A 73 -9.59 8.59 -15.20
CA ALA A 73 -9.66 7.14 -15.04
C ALA A 73 -8.62 6.61 -14.03
N LEU A 74 -7.41 7.16 -14.03
CA LEU A 74 -6.35 6.80 -13.09
C LEU A 74 -6.74 7.12 -11.65
N PHE A 75 -7.32 8.30 -11.42
CA PHE A 75 -7.83 8.67 -10.09
C PHE A 75 -9.02 7.80 -9.68
N THR A 76 -9.95 7.51 -10.59
CA THR A 76 -11.06 6.60 -10.32
C THR A 76 -10.57 5.19 -9.98
N MET A 77 -9.64 4.62 -10.76
CA MET A 77 -9.09 3.29 -10.47
C MET A 77 -8.28 3.28 -9.18
N PHE A 78 -7.65 4.40 -8.81
CA PHE A 78 -7.04 4.56 -7.50
C PHE A 78 -8.07 4.53 -6.36
N GLN A 79 -9.22 5.18 -6.52
CA GLN A 79 -10.34 5.08 -5.56
C GLN A 79 -10.87 3.64 -5.46
N VAL A 80 -11.01 2.93 -6.59
CA VAL A 80 -11.38 1.50 -6.57
C VAL A 80 -10.32 0.68 -5.84
N CYS A 81 -9.03 1.00 -6.01
CA CYS A 81 -7.92 0.31 -5.36
C CYS A 81 -7.97 0.43 -3.83
N THR A 82 -8.49 1.54 -3.29
CA THR A 82 -8.69 1.70 -1.84
C THR A 82 -9.95 1.02 -1.33
N GLY A 83 -10.77 0.46 -2.23
CA GLY A 83 -12.07 -0.13 -1.91
C GLY A 83 -13.15 0.90 -1.58
N ASP A 84 -12.90 2.18 -1.86
CA ASP A 84 -13.82 3.25 -1.49
C ASP A 84 -14.96 3.36 -2.51
N ALA A 85 -16.19 3.15 -2.03
CA ALA A 85 -17.44 3.31 -2.79
C ALA A 85 -17.48 2.66 -4.19
N TRP A 86 -16.58 1.71 -4.47
CA TRP A 86 -16.36 1.22 -5.83
C TRP A 86 -17.55 0.48 -6.41
N ALA A 87 -18.28 -0.25 -5.57
CA ALA A 87 -19.45 -1.01 -6.02
C ALA A 87 -20.65 -0.07 -6.23
N SER A 88 -20.92 0.84 -5.29
CA SER A 88 -22.12 1.68 -5.30
C SER A 88 -22.03 2.87 -6.25
N GLU A 89 -20.87 3.55 -6.29
CA GLU A 89 -20.71 4.82 -7.01
C GLU A 89 -20.02 4.66 -8.37
N ILE A 90 -19.32 3.54 -8.60
CA ILE A 90 -18.55 3.31 -9.83
C ILE A 90 -19.16 2.16 -10.64
N ALA A 91 -19.18 0.93 -10.10
CA ALA A 91 -19.54 -0.25 -10.89
C ALA A 91 -21.05 -0.42 -11.11
N ARG A 92 -21.90 -0.30 -10.07
CA ARG A 92 -23.36 -0.50 -10.19
C ARG A 92 -24.06 0.52 -11.10
N PRO A 93 -23.69 1.81 -11.13
CA PRO A 93 -24.25 2.76 -12.09
C PRO A 93 -23.94 2.41 -13.55
N MET A 94 -22.96 1.53 -13.79
CA MET A 94 -22.60 1.05 -15.13
C MET A 94 -23.38 -0.20 -15.55
N PHE A 95 -24.28 -0.72 -14.71
CA PHE A 95 -25.17 -1.82 -15.05
C PHE A 95 -26.36 -1.34 -15.89
N GLY A 96 -27.15 -2.29 -16.39
CA GLY A 96 -28.32 -2.00 -17.21
C GLY A 96 -29.32 -1.06 -16.52
N PRO A 97 -30.16 -0.33 -17.28
CA PRO A 97 -31.14 0.61 -16.73
C PRO A 97 -32.13 0.02 -15.72
N ASP A 98 -32.35 -1.30 -15.79
CA ASP A 98 -33.19 -2.11 -14.93
C ASP A 98 -32.43 -2.75 -13.75
N GLY A 99 -31.15 -2.43 -13.60
CA GLY A 99 -30.25 -3.02 -12.60
C GLY A 99 -29.68 -4.38 -13.01
N THR A 100 -29.87 -4.82 -14.27
CA THR A 100 -29.24 -6.06 -14.75
C THR A 100 -27.73 -5.93 -14.78
N MET A 101 -27.06 -6.89 -14.14
CA MET A 101 -25.61 -6.91 -14.07
C MET A 101 -25.02 -7.10 -15.47
N ASP A 102 -24.24 -6.12 -15.93
CA ASP A 102 -23.40 -6.30 -17.11
C ASP A 102 -22.21 -7.20 -16.73
N PRO A 103 -22.07 -8.41 -17.33
CA PRO A 103 -21.00 -9.33 -16.98
C PRO A 103 -19.60 -8.76 -17.28
N GLY A 104 -19.45 -7.95 -18.33
CA GLY A 104 -18.17 -7.35 -18.71
C GLY A 104 -17.71 -6.32 -17.68
N VAL A 105 -18.63 -5.46 -17.22
CA VAL A 105 -18.36 -4.50 -16.13
C VAL A 105 -18.01 -5.25 -14.84
N ALA A 106 -18.79 -6.27 -14.47
CA ALA A 106 -18.55 -7.05 -13.27
C ALA A 106 -17.17 -7.75 -13.30
N ILE A 107 -16.84 -8.41 -14.42
CA ILE A 107 -15.54 -9.07 -14.60
C ILE A 107 -14.39 -8.06 -14.52
N PHE A 108 -14.54 -6.87 -15.12
CA PHE A 108 -13.51 -5.84 -15.10
C PHE A 108 -13.18 -5.39 -13.67
N PHE A 109 -14.17 -4.99 -12.87
CA PHE A 109 -13.90 -4.50 -11.51
C PHE A 109 -13.53 -5.62 -10.53
N VAL A 110 -14.15 -6.80 -10.64
CA VAL A 110 -13.82 -7.93 -9.76
C VAL A 110 -12.40 -8.42 -10.03
N SER A 111 -11.99 -8.54 -11.30
CA SER A 111 -10.62 -8.94 -11.63
C SER A 111 -9.57 -7.92 -11.14
N PHE A 112 -9.86 -6.61 -11.25
CA PHE A 112 -9.02 -5.57 -10.67
C PHE A 112 -8.85 -5.75 -9.16
N ILE A 113 -9.94 -5.92 -8.43
CA ILE A 113 -9.91 -6.07 -6.96
C ILE A 113 -9.17 -7.34 -6.54
N VAL A 114 -9.35 -8.44 -7.26
CA VAL A 114 -8.61 -9.67 -7.02
C VAL A 114 -7.10 -9.46 -7.24
N MET A 115 -6.70 -8.74 -8.29
CA MET A 115 -5.29 -8.44 -8.55
C MET A 115 -4.68 -7.49 -7.51
N VAL A 116 -5.42 -6.46 -7.09
CA VAL A 116 -5.01 -5.57 -5.99
C VAL A 116 -4.88 -6.35 -4.69
N GLY A 117 -5.87 -7.19 -4.36
CA GLY A 117 -5.85 -8.05 -3.17
C GLY A 117 -4.68 -9.03 -3.18
N TRP A 118 -4.38 -9.65 -4.33
CA TRP A 118 -3.22 -10.53 -4.49
C TRP A 118 -1.91 -9.77 -4.26
N THR A 119 -1.79 -8.57 -4.83
CA THR A 119 -0.60 -7.71 -4.66
C THR A 119 -0.42 -7.31 -3.19
N LEU A 120 -1.50 -6.94 -2.51
CA LEU A 120 -1.47 -6.63 -1.07
C LEU A 120 -1.08 -7.83 -0.22
N LEU A 121 -1.56 -9.03 -0.57
CA LEU A 121 -1.18 -10.26 0.12
C LEU A 121 0.33 -10.51 0.03
N GLN A 122 0.93 -10.25 -1.14
CA GLN A 122 2.39 -10.36 -1.32
C GLN A 122 3.16 -9.38 -0.42
N VAL A 123 2.63 -8.17 -0.18
CA VAL A 123 3.22 -7.22 0.79
C VAL A 123 3.19 -7.78 2.20
N VAL A 124 2.04 -8.31 2.61
CA VAL A 124 1.88 -8.89 3.95
C VAL A 124 2.87 -10.04 4.15
N VAL A 125 2.99 -10.93 3.17
CA VAL A 125 3.94 -12.04 3.20
C VAL A 125 5.38 -11.55 3.29
N ALA A 126 5.76 -10.56 2.47
CA ALA A 126 7.12 -10.01 2.49
C ALA A 126 7.47 -9.39 3.86
N VAL A 127 6.59 -8.56 4.42
CA VAL A 127 6.82 -7.91 5.71
C VAL A 127 6.84 -8.93 6.86
N LEU A 128 5.96 -9.94 6.84
CA LEU A 128 5.98 -11.00 7.85
C LEU A 128 7.26 -11.83 7.76
N LEU A 129 7.69 -12.18 6.54
CA LEU A 129 8.93 -12.94 6.33
C LEU A 129 10.14 -12.16 6.84
N ASP A 130 10.25 -10.86 6.54
CA ASP A 130 11.32 -9.99 7.02
C ASP A 130 11.34 -9.90 8.56
N ASN A 131 10.17 -9.90 9.21
CA ASN A 131 10.09 -9.92 10.67
C ASN A 131 10.51 -11.27 11.25
N PHE A 132 10.09 -12.39 10.65
CA PHE A 132 10.46 -13.73 11.09
C PHE A 132 11.96 -13.99 10.92
N THR A 133 12.56 -13.55 9.81
CA THR A 133 14.00 -13.69 9.58
C THR A 133 14.80 -12.86 10.58
N ALA A 134 14.41 -11.60 10.82
CA ALA A 134 15.06 -10.75 11.81
C ALA A 134 14.97 -11.31 13.24
N ALA A 135 13.83 -11.92 13.60
CA ALA A 135 13.67 -12.59 14.89
C ALA A 135 14.58 -13.83 15.01
N ALA A 136 14.63 -14.67 13.97
CA ALA A 136 15.47 -15.87 13.94
C ALA A 136 16.97 -15.55 13.98
N GLU A 137 17.42 -14.49 13.32
CA GLU A 137 18.81 -14.02 13.40
C GLU A 137 19.19 -13.57 14.81
N LYS A 138 18.30 -12.80 15.46
CA LYS A 138 18.52 -12.32 16.83
C LYS A 138 18.61 -13.46 17.85
N GLU A 139 17.86 -14.54 17.65
CA GLU A 139 17.95 -15.76 18.47
C GLU A 139 19.29 -16.47 18.25
N LYS A 140 19.70 -16.67 17.00
CA LYS A 140 21.01 -17.28 16.66
C LYS A 140 22.19 -16.50 17.23
N GLU A 141 22.15 -15.16 17.19
CA GLU A 141 23.20 -14.32 17.78
C GLU A 141 23.30 -14.49 19.30
N LYS A 142 22.15 -14.59 19.99
CA LYS A 142 22.12 -14.85 21.44
C LYS A 142 22.74 -16.20 21.77
N ASP A 143 22.35 -17.25 21.06
CA ASP A 143 22.89 -18.59 21.25
C ASP A 143 24.41 -18.63 20.99
N ALA A 144 24.87 -17.95 19.95
CA ALA A 144 26.29 -17.85 19.64
C ALA A 144 27.06 -17.09 20.74
N LEU A 145 26.48 -16.03 21.30
CA LEU A 145 27.06 -15.26 22.39
C LEU A 145 27.12 -16.08 23.68
N GLU A 146 26.07 -16.84 24.01
CA GLU A 146 26.05 -17.72 25.18
C GLU A 146 27.11 -18.83 25.07
N ARG A 147 27.24 -19.47 23.90
CA ARG A 147 28.32 -20.45 23.66
C ARG A 147 29.71 -19.84 23.84
N ARG A 148 29.94 -18.62 23.33
CA ARG A 148 31.23 -17.91 23.50
C ARG A 148 31.52 -17.64 24.98
N LYS A 149 30.53 -17.21 25.77
CA LYS A 149 30.68 -16.98 27.21
C LYS A 149 31.03 -18.27 27.96
N LEU A 150 30.36 -19.38 27.63
CA LEU A 150 30.64 -20.69 28.23
C LEU A 150 32.06 -21.18 27.93
N LEU A 151 32.56 -20.94 26.71
CA LEU A 151 33.94 -21.30 26.34
C LEU A 151 34.96 -20.44 27.09
N SER A 152 34.71 -19.14 27.25
CA SER A 152 35.62 -18.25 27.99
C SER A 152 35.68 -18.52 29.50
N GLN A 153 34.67 -19.18 30.08
CA GLN A 153 34.67 -19.57 31.49
C GLN A 153 35.41 -20.88 31.77
N ARG A 154 35.75 -21.64 30.72
CA ARG A 154 36.47 -22.92 30.83
C ARG A 154 37.99 -22.79 30.66
N GLN A 155 38.48 -21.60 30.35
CA GLN A 155 39.91 -21.26 30.24
C GLN A 155 40.33 -20.45 31.46
#